data_AF-A0AAV9GLF2-F1
#
_entry.id   AF-A0AAV9GLF2-F1
#
_cell.length_a   1.000
_cell.length_b   1.000
_cell.length_c   1.000
_cell.angle_alpha   90.00
_cell.angle_beta   90.00
_cell.angle_gamma   90.00
#
_symmetry.space_group_name_H-M   'P 1'
#
loop_
_entity.id
_entity.type
_entity.pdbx_description
1 polymer ?
#
loop_
_entity_poly.entity_id
_entity_poly.type
_entity_poly.pdbx_seq_one_letter_code
_entity_poly.pdbx_strand_id
1 'polypeptide(L)'
;MVGVPLYLRSSRRKRDLPGHLHGINGRKFFRAAAKNFLLLQLLFLALFSYIFGALYQQSDKMHNITIAFVDYDGGAIGAAVREAYSSLQSPSFPTLIEHAAATYPTPSDLQSAVCRTDYWAALYIFPNASLNLHLALLSQNPSFNRSAIIAFIWNEARYSTIIDQAIPLPLSQLSNAARIAYSAVPNGTGAISSLPTLTPSTASLLANPWELVSLNLRPTSQGSRAIYNTVAIILIMMQEFFYLGVVNGLHQSFRVHTHLRPSRIILYRNLNSLSYCFVGSLCVTGAIWAFRAGWDVNGSQFALTWMTLWLFAHINFQALDVFSVWLHPAYVPMALVTWVILNVTSGILPFELSAAWYRVGYAMPAHEAYQVLIDIWSRGCNPNLRYALPVLFAWEVGASGLAMMGVYRRSHVAALAEAVAQKQFEERVDAAMEFQRKREREIREQNEEEREAREKEGQQARSSGSSEERSGKRGSDDNDVGGGVPSTGQFPDEERVRRELTEVMEREDDIVMRDQRNGDRGGSTFGPAFSLPFGGDEQDV
;
A
#
# COMPACT_ATOMS: atom_id res chain seq x y z
N MET A 1 -56.06 -11.39 67.56
CA MET A 1 -56.97 -10.58 66.71
C MET A 1 -56.17 -10.08 65.51
N VAL A 2 -56.59 -10.51 64.32
CA VAL A 2 -56.43 -9.85 63.00
C VAL A 2 -55.02 -9.74 62.38
N GLY A 3 -54.86 -10.37 61.19
CA GLY A 3 -54.21 -9.70 60.04
C GLY A 3 -52.98 -10.35 59.39
N VAL A 4 -53.19 -11.31 58.49
CA VAL A 4 -52.29 -11.75 57.39
C VAL A 4 -52.65 -10.90 56.12
N PRO A 5 -51.94 -10.85 54.97
CA PRO A 5 -50.51 -10.92 54.56
C PRO A 5 -50.09 -9.74 53.61
N LEU A 6 -48.82 -9.65 53.19
CA LEU A 6 -48.41 -9.38 51.78
C LEU A 6 -46.87 -9.45 51.63
N TYR A 7 -46.35 -10.59 51.17
CA TYR A 7 -45.02 -10.68 50.57
C TYR A 7 -45.19 -11.03 49.09
N LEU A 8 -45.07 -10.03 48.24
CA LEU A 8 -44.95 -10.18 46.79
C LEU A 8 -43.57 -10.77 46.46
N ARG A 9 -43.55 -12.06 46.15
CA ARG A 9 -42.39 -12.78 45.61
C ARG A 9 -42.18 -12.36 44.16
N SER A 10 -41.28 -11.41 43.90
CA SER A 10 -40.92 -11.05 42.51
C SER A 10 -40.12 -12.18 41.86
N SER A 11 -40.75 -12.83 40.89
CA SER A 11 -40.12 -13.78 39.97
C SER A 11 -39.04 -13.10 39.13
N ARG A 12 -37.77 -13.38 39.41
CA ARG A 12 -36.68 -13.22 38.43
C ARG A 12 -36.50 -14.54 37.71
N ARG A 13 -37.25 -14.74 36.61
CA ARG A 13 -36.86 -15.65 35.53
C ARG A 13 -35.51 -15.16 34.99
N LYS A 14 -34.41 -15.81 35.40
CA LYS A 14 -33.20 -15.85 34.58
C LYS A 14 -33.60 -16.59 33.31
N ARG A 15 -33.66 -15.86 32.19
CA ARG A 15 -33.58 -16.48 30.88
C ARG A 15 -32.19 -17.09 30.81
N ASP A 16 -32.13 -18.42 30.86
CA ASP A 16 -30.92 -19.16 30.56
C ASP A 16 -30.57 -18.85 29.10
N LEU A 17 -29.56 -17.99 28.89
CA LEU A 17 -28.90 -17.90 27.60
C LEU A 17 -28.09 -19.18 27.42
N PRO A 18 -28.34 -19.99 26.37
CA PRO A 18 -27.46 -21.10 26.05
C PRO A 18 -26.19 -20.53 25.41
N GLY A 19 -25.03 -20.94 25.91
CA GLY A 19 -23.75 -20.55 25.36
C GLY A 19 -22.71 -20.34 26.43
N HIS A 20 -21.91 -21.39 26.65
CA HIS A 20 -20.66 -21.32 27.39
C HIS A 20 -19.78 -20.23 26.74
N LEU A 21 -19.80 -19.00 27.26
CA LEU A 21 -18.79 -18.00 26.91
C LEU A 21 -17.47 -18.52 27.47
N HIS A 22 -16.70 -19.21 26.62
CA HIS A 22 -15.31 -19.54 26.85
C HIS A 22 -14.60 -18.28 27.38
N GLY A 23 -14.23 -18.28 28.66
CA GLY A 23 -13.58 -17.16 29.30
C GLY A 23 -12.29 -16.84 28.54
N ILE A 24 -12.31 -15.78 27.73
CA ILE A 24 -11.14 -15.31 27.02
C ILE A 24 -10.09 -15.03 28.08
N ASN A 25 -8.97 -15.76 28.01
CA ASN A 25 -7.91 -15.66 29.00
C ASN A 25 -7.26 -14.27 28.84
N GLY A 26 -7.75 -13.28 29.58
CA GLY A 26 -7.43 -11.86 29.41
C GLY A 26 -5.92 -11.56 29.45
N ARG A 27 -5.14 -12.37 30.17
CA ARG A 27 -3.67 -12.30 30.18
C ARG A 27 -3.04 -12.64 28.83
N LYS A 28 -3.57 -13.64 28.11
CA LYS A 28 -3.10 -14.01 26.76
C LYS A 28 -3.48 -12.93 25.74
N PHE A 29 -4.71 -12.43 25.82
CA PHE A 29 -5.17 -11.32 24.97
C PHE A 29 -4.32 -10.07 25.18
N PHE A 30 -4.13 -9.63 26.43
CA PHE A 30 -3.34 -8.44 26.74
C PHE A 30 -1.87 -8.59 26.32
N ARG A 31 -1.28 -9.79 26.48
CA ARG A 31 0.08 -10.07 25.99
C ARG A 31 0.17 -10.02 24.46
N ALA A 32 -0.82 -10.52 23.73
CA ALA A 32 -0.86 -10.45 22.27
C ALA A 32 -1.09 -9.01 21.79
N ALA A 33 -1.99 -8.28 22.44
CA ALA A 33 -2.23 -6.86 22.15
C ALA A 33 -0.98 -6.01 22.41
N ALA A 34 -0.31 -6.19 23.55
CA ALA A 34 0.93 -5.47 23.86
C ALA A 34 2.07 -5.76 22.88
N LYS A 35 2.20 -7.02 22.42
CA LYS A 35 3.18 -7.37 21.38
C LYS A 35 2.89 -6.66 20.05
N ASN A 36 1.64 -6.69 19.58
CA ASN A 36 1.26 -6.01 18.34
C ASN A 36 1.36 -4.48 18.46
N PHE A 37 1.03 -3.92 19.63
CA PHE A 37 1.21 -2.50 19.92
C PHE A 37 2.68 -2.08 19.80
N LEU A 38 3.60 -2.79 20.46
CA LEU A 38 5.04 -2.52 20.37
C LEU A 38 5.56 -2.68 18.94
N LEU A 39 5.13 -3.73 18.23
CA LEU A 39 5.53 -3.98 16.86
C LEU A 39 5.11 -2.83 15.92
N LEU A 40 3.85 -2.38 16.02
CA LEU A 40 3.35 -1.25 15.24
C LEU A 40 4.07 0.04 15.59
N GLN A 41 4.29 0.32 16.87
CA GLN A 41 4.97 1.54 17.30
C GLN A 41 6.41 1.60 16.78
N LEU A 42 7.14 0.48 16.86
CA LEU A 42 8.50 0.37 16.31
C LEU A 42 8.52 0.47 14.79
N LEU A 43 7.53 -0.12 14.11
CA LEU A 43 7.40 -0.01 12.66
C LEU A 43 7.20 1.45 12.24
N PHE A 44 6.21 2.15 12.80
CA PHE A 44 5.95 3.54 12.45
C PHE A 44 7.12 4.44 12.82
N LEU A 45 7.78 4.21 13.95
CA LEU A 45 9.00 4.92 14.31
C LEU A 45 10.07 4.73 13.23
N ALA A 46 10.32 3.49 12.79
CA ALA A 46 11.29 3.20 11.73
C ALA A 46 10.91 3.87 10.40
N LEU A 47 9.63 3.85 10.01
CA LEU A 47 9.16 4.48 8.78
C LEU A 47 9.26 6.02 8.84
N PHE A 48 8.93 6.64 9.97
CA PHE A 48 9.14 8.08 10.16
C PHE A 48 10.62 8.43 10.13
N SER A 49 11.47 7.67 10.82
CA SER A 49 12.92 7.84 10.76
C SER A 49 13.46 7.68 9.34
N TYR A 50 12.89 6.77 8.54
CA TYR A 50 13.29 6.57 7.14
C TYR A 50 12.93 7.78 6.26
N ILE A 51 11.69 8.27 6.33
CA ILE A 51 11.25 9.45 5.55
C ILE A 51 12.04 10.69 5.98
N PHE A 52 12.05 11.01 7.27
CA PHE A 52 12.72 12.21 7.76
C PHE A 52 14.24 12.12 7.58
N GLY A 53 14.81 10.93 7.72
CA GLY A 53 16.22 10.71 7.47
C GLY A 53 16.59 10.89 5.99
N ALA A 54 15.71 10.54 5.05
CA ALA A 54 15.92 10.79 3.62
C ALA A 54 15.94 12.29 3.29
N LEU A 55 15.12 13.08 3.99
CA LEU A 55 15.01 14.54 3.84
C LEU A 55 16.01 15.33 4.70
N TYR A 56 16.70 14.66 5.61
CA TYR A 56 17.55 15.31 6.60
C TYR A 56 18.73 16.04 5.94
N GLN A 57 18.94 17.29 6.35
CA GLN A 57 20.01 18.17 5.87
C GLN A 57 20.05 18.29 4.34
N GLN A 58 18.88 18.39 3.69
CA GLN A 58 18.81 18.67 2.26
C GLN A 58 19.57 19.96 1.91
N SER A 59 19.40 21.02 2.71
CA SER A 59 20.05 22.31 2.48
C SER A 59 21.57 22.21 2.49
N ASP A 60 22.18 21.39 3.36
CA ASP A 60 23.64 21.27 3.46
C ASP A 60 24.25 20.43 2.32
N LYS A 61 23.40 19.80 1.51
CA LYS A 61 23.79 18.94 0.37
C LYS A 61 23.55 19.61 -0.98
N MET A 62 23.16 20.88 -0.99
CA MET A 62 22.91 21.65 -2.22
C MET A 62 24.14 21.73 -3.12
N HIS A 63 25.35 21.64 -2.57
CA HIS A 63 26.59 21.54 -3.35
C HIS A 63 26.64 20.33 -4.31
N ASN A 64 25.84 19.26 -4.09
CA ASN A 64 25.74 18.14 -5.03
C ASN A 64 24.94 18.48 -6.30
N ILE A 65 24.22 19.61 -6.31
CA ILE A 65 23.56 20.15 -7.49
C ILE A 65 24.62 20.89 -8.31
N THR A 66 24.97 20.33 -9.46
CA THR A 66 26.00 20.87 -10.34
C THR A 66 25.41 21.78 -11.41
N ILE A 67 26.04 22.94 -11.61
CA ILE A 67 25.70 23.93 -12.63
C ILE A 67 26.92 24.13 -13.53
N ALA A 68 26.78 23.89 -14.83
CA ALA A 68 27.85 24.19 -15.78
C ALA A 68 27.97 25.70 -15.97
N PHE A 69 29.18 26.24 -15.97
CA PHE A 69 29.45 27.65 -16.23
C PHE A 69 30.36 27.80 -17.44
N VAL A 70 29.95 28.62 -18.41
CA VAL A 70 30.76 28.94 -19.59
C VAL A 70 30.79 30.44 -19.81
N ASP A 71 31.99 30.98 -19.83
CA ASP A 71 32.26 32.38 -20.12
C ASP A 71 32.68 32.55 -21.59
N TYR A 72 31.75 32.96 -22.45
CA TYR A 72 32.05 33.26 -23.87
C TYR A 72 32.66 34.66 -24.07
N ASP A 73 32.68 35.47 -23.02
CA ASP A 73 33.18 36.86 -23.06
C ASP A 73 34.65 36.93 -22.66
N GLY A 74 35.05 36.17 -21.63
CA GLY A 74 36.40 36.19 -21.06
C GLY A 74 36.78 37.53 -20.41
N GLY A 75 35.78 38.38 -20.13
CA GLY A 75 35.96 39.77 -19.72
C GLY A 75 35.67 40.02 -18.23
N ALA A 76 35.48 41.30 -17.89
CA ALA A 76 35.24 41.77 -16.53
C ALA A 76 33.98 41.17 -15.89
N ILE A 77 32.93 40.88 -16.68
CA ILE A 77 31.69 40.26 -16.19
C ILE A 77 31.96 38.82 -15.74
N GLY A 78 32.75 38.05 -16.51
CA GLY A 78 33.19 36.71 -16.11
C GLY A 78 34.01 36.72 -14.83
N ALA A 79 34.94 37.67 -14.69
CA ALA A 79 35.72 37.84 -13.46
C ALA A 79 34.82 38.13 -12.24
N ALA A 80 33.83 39.01 -12.41
CA ALA A 80 32.87 39.34 -11.37
C ALA A 80 32.00 38.14 -10.95
N VAL A 81 31.59 37.29 -11.88
CA VAL A 81 30.86 36.04 -11.58
C VAL A 81 31.72 35.07 -10.78
N ARG A 82 33.01 34.91 -11.14
CA ARG A 82 33.95 34.05 -10.40
C ARG A 82 34.19 34.56 -8.97
N GLU A 83 34.38 35.86 -8.80
CA GLU A 83 34.52 36.48 -7.47
C GLU A 83 33.25 36.32 -6.64
N ALA A 84 32.08 36.61 -7.21
CA ALA A 84 30.80 36.41 -6.54
C ALA A 84 30.59 34.97 -6.09
N TYR A 85 30.89 33.99 -6.96
CA TYR A 85 30.78 32.58 -6.60
C TYR A 85 31.73 32.21 -5.46
N SER A 86 32.97 32.71 -5.47
CA SER A 86 33.93 32.46 -4.38
C SER A 86 33.43 32.95 -3.01
N SER A 87 32.64 34.03 -2.98
CA SER A 87 32.03 34.57 -1.75
C SER A 87 30.79 33.80 -1.28
N LEU A 88 30.08 33.16 -2.21
CA LEU A 88 28.81 32.44 -1.96
C LEU A 88 29.01 30.93 -1.78
N GLN A 89 30.19 30.41 -2.13
CA GLN A 89 30.50 29.00 -2.07
C GLN A 89 30.31 28.48 -0.65
N SER A 90 29.34 27.58 -0.48
CA SER A 90 29.01 26.95 0.78
C SER A 90 28.34 25.61 0.52
N PRO A 91 28.24 24.70 1.52
CA PRO A 91 27.50 23.45 1.37
C PRO A 91 26.03 23.65 0.93
N SER A 92 25.47 24.83 1.25
CA SER A 92 24.11 25.26 0.92
C SER A 92 23.93 25.93 -0.44
N PHE A 93 24.99 26.06 -1.23
CA PHE A 93 24.96 26.65 -2.56
C PHE A 93 25.29 25.60 -3.63
N PRO A 94 24.61 25.58 -4.80
CA PRO A 94 24.95 24.68 -5.91
C PRO A 94 26.40 24.82 -6.37
N THR A 95 27.05 23.72 -6.74
CA THR A 95 28.43 23.77 -7.25
C THR A 95 28.45 24.28 -8.69
N LEU A 96 29.14 25.40 -8.91
CA LEU A 96 29.41 25.95 -10.23
C LEU A 96 30.69 25.32 -10.81
N ILE A 97 30.56 24.64 -11.95
CA ILE A 97 31.66 23.95 -12.64
C ILE A 97 32.00 24.71 -13.91
N GLU A 98 33.14 25.38 -13.92
CA GLU A 98 33.60 26.15 -15.07
C GLU A 98 34.16 25.25 -16.17
N HIS A 99 33.72 25.51 -17.41
CA HIS A 99 34.20 24.85 -18.62
C HIS A 99 34.72 25.89 -19.61
N ALA A 100 35.74 25.51 -20.38
CA ALA A 100 36.20 26.32 -21.50
C ALA A 100 35.10 26.43 -22.57
N ALA A 101 34.99 27.61 -23.19
CA ALA A 101 34.07 27.83 -24.32
C ALA A 101 34.33 26.88 -25.51
N ALA A 102 35.54 26.29 -25.62
CA ALA A 102 35.83 25.27 -26.62
C ALA A 102 35.08 23.95 -26.40
N THR A 103 34.75 23.60 -25.15
CA THR A 103 34.01 22.37 -24.80
C THR A 103 32.54 22.49 -25.16
N TYR A 104 31.98 23.68 -25.00
CA TYR A 104 30.62 24.02 -25.38
C TYR A 104 30.65 25.27 -26.25
N PRO A 105 30.91 25.15 -27.57
CA PRO A 105 31.03 26.32 -28.45
C PRO A 105 29.74 27.12 -28.60
N THR A 106 28.58 26.46 -28.43
CA THR A 106 27.28 27.10 -28.59
C THR A 106 26.38 26.93 -27.37
N PRO A 107 25.48 27.90 -27.08
CA PRO A 107 24.46 27.73 -26.05
C PRO A 107 23.55 26.50 -26.26
N SER A 108 23.39 26.01 -27.49
CA SER A 108 22.67 24.76 -27.79
C SER A 108 23.37 23.51 -27.25
N ASP A 109 24.71 23.53 -27.16
CA ASP A 109 25.47 22.42 -26.56
C ASP A 109 25.24 22.36 -25.05
N LEU A 110 25.16 23.53 -24.39
CA LEU A 110 24.77 23.65 -22.99
C LEU A 110 23.33 23.21 -22.75
N GLN A 111 22.41 23.60 -23.62
CA GLN A 111 21.02 23.11 -23.59
C GLN A 111 20.97 21.59 -23.68
N SER A 112 21.77 20.99 -24.57
CA SER A 112 21.85 19.54 -24.72
C SER A 112 22.45 18.86 -23.47
N ALA A 113 23.46 19.47 -22.84
CA ALA A 113 24.05 18.96 -21.60
C ALA A 113 23.06 18.97 -20.42
N VAL A 114 22.30 20.06 -20.25
CA VAL A 114 21.20 20.13 -19.26
C VAL A 114 20.12 19.10 -19.60
N CYS A 115 19.81 18.93 -20.88
CA CYS A 115 18.78 18.00 -21.33
C CYS A 115 19.16 16.52 -21.14
N ARG A 116 20.44 16.19 -21.25
CA ARG A 116 20.97 14.86 -20.94
C ARG A 116 21.16 14.61 -19.45
N THR A 117 20.76 15.56 -18.60
CA THR A 117 20.91 15.51 -17.14
C THR A 117 22.36 15.49 -16.62
N ASP A 118 23.34 15.82 -17.48
CA ASP A 118 24.76 15.94 -17.12
C ASP A 118 24.97 17.02 -16.04
N TYR A 119 24.16 18.08 -16.13
CA TYR A 119 24.07 19.18 -15.18
C TYR A 119 22.61 19.50 -14.85
N TRP A 120 22.36 20.08 -13.68
CA TRP A 120 21.02 20.53 -13.29
C TRP A 120 20.64 21.84 -13.97
N ALA A 121 21.63 22.69 -14.22
CA ALA A 121 21.49 23.93 -14.98
C ALA A 121 22.81 24.27 -15.67
N ALA A 122 22.76 25.24 -16.58
CA ALA A 122 23.95 25.83 -17.19
C ALA A 122 23.84 27.35 -17.14
N LEU A 123 24.83 28.04 -16.60
CA LEU A 123 24.98 29.49 -16.60
C LEU A 123 25.99 29.87 -17.69
N TYR A 124 25.68 30.88 -18.50
CA TYR A 124 26.65 31.37 -19.47
C TYR A 124 26.57 32.88 -19.65
N ILE A 125 27.70 33.44 -20.08
CA ILE A 125 27.85 34.88 -20.39
C ILE A 125 27.93 35.03 -21.90
N PHE A 126 27.14 35.92 -22.49
CA PHE A 126 27.14 36.13 -23.94
C PHE A 126 28.50 36.66 -24.44
N PRO A 127 28.91 36.35 -25.68
CA PRO A 127 30.15 36.88 -26.25
C PRO A 127 30.10 38.41 -26.35
N ASN A 128 31.23 39.06 -26.10
CA ASN A 128 31.39 40.52 -26.08
C ASN A 128 30.48 41.25 -25.07
N ALA A 129 29.95 40.57 -24.05
CA ALA A 129 29.09 41.17 -23.04
C ALA A 129 29.80 42.29 -22.26
N SER A 130 31.06 42.12 -21.85
CA SER A 130 31.81 43.17 -21.15
C SER A 130 32.05 44.39 -22.03
N LEU A 131 32.41 44.16 -23.31
CA LEU A 131 32.63 45.23 -24.27
C LEU A 131 31.35 46.02 -24.55
N ASN A 132 30.23 45.31 -24.78
CA ASN A 132 28.94 45.93 -25.05
C ASN A 132 28.45 46.77 -23.87
N LEU A 133 28.61 46.27 -22.64
CA LEU A 133 28.27 47.01 -21.43
C LEU A 133 29.18 48.25 -21.28
N HIS A 134 30.49 48.11 -21.50
CA HIS A 134 31.43 49.22 -21.45
C HIS A 134 31.08 50.32 -22.48
N LEU A 135 30.76 49.95 -23.72
CA LEU A 135 30.33 50.90 -24.75
C LEU A 135 29.00 51.58 -24.40
N ALA A 136 28.07 50.87 -23.77
CA ALA A 136 26.82 51.46 -23.29
C ALA A 136 27.05 52.50 -22.18
N LEU A 137 28.04 52.28 -21.32
CA LEU A 137 28.44 53.23 -20.29
C LEU A 137 29.08 54.50 -20.88
N LEU A 138 29.97 54.34 -21.87
CA LEU A 138 30.60 55.49 -22.55
C LEU A 138 29.60 56.30 -23.38
N SER A 139 28.70 55.63 -24.10
CA SER A 139 27.67 56.26 -24.93
C SER A 139 26.43 56.74 -24.15
N GLN A 140 26.36 56.41 -22.86
CA GLN A 140 25.24 56.73 -21.96
C GLN A 140 23.87 56.28 -22.51
N ASN A 141 23.85 55.18 -23.27
CA ASN A 141 22.68 54.73 -24.01
C ASN A 141 21.64 54.07 -23.07
N PRO A 142 20.48 54.70 -22.82
CA PRO A 142 19.46 54.13 -21.94
C PRO A 142 18.74 52.91 -22.55
N SER A 143 18.86 52.69 -23.87
CA SER A 143 18.21 51.59 -24.61
C SER A 143 19.10 50.34 -24.74
N PHE A 144 20.16 50.24 -23.92
CA PHE A 144 21.05 49.08 -23.92
C PHE A 144 20.29 47.80 -23.54
N ASN A 145 20.51 46.72 -24.31
CA ASN A 145 19.88 45.43 -24.06
C ASN A 145 20.56 44.71 -22.89
N ARG A 146 19.98 44.85 -21.69
CA ARG A 146 20.47 44.25 -20.45
C ARG A 146 20.32 42.73 -20.39
N SER A 147 19.43 42.16 -21.21
CA SER A 147 19.12 40.73 -21.21
C SER A 147 20.13 39.89 -22.03
N ALA A 148 20.97 40.53 -22.84
CA ALA A 148 21.98 39.87 -23.68
C ALA A 148 23.37 39.78 -23.00
N ILE A 149 23.42 39.59 -21.68
CA ILE A 149 24.67 39.54 -20.90
C ILE A 149 24.84 38.21 -20.18
N ILE A 150 23.91 37.84 -19.30
CA ILE A 150 23.98 36.59 -18.55
C ILE A 150 22.64 35.85 -18.70
N ALA A 151 22.71 34.57 -19.05
CA ALA A 151 21.56 33.70 -19.11
C ALA A 151 21.86 32.36 -18.46
N PHE A 152 20.81 31.69 -17.97
CA PHE A 152 20.91 30.33 -17.47
C PHE A 152 19.83 29.43 -18.05
N ILE A 153 20.19 28.17 -18.29
CA ILE A 153 19.36 27.12 -18.87
C ILE A 153 19.08 26.08 -17.79
N TRP A 154 17.83 25.66 -17.64
CA TRP A 154 17.42 24.66 -16.66
C TRP A 154 16.14 23.94 -17.11
N ASN A 155 15.85 22.79 -16.52
CA ASN A 155 14.68 21.97 -16.87
C ASN A 155 13.71 21.85 -15.69
N GLU A 156 12.68 22.69 -15.65
CA GLU A 156 11.68 22.67 -14.58
C GLU A 156 10.94 21.32 -14.46
N ALA A 157 10.82 20.56 -15.54
CA ALA A 157 10.19 19.23 -15.48
C ALA A 157 10.96 18.22 -14.61
N ARG A 158 12.26 18.43 -14.37
CA ARG A 158 13.10 17.55 -13.53
C ARG A 158 12.91 17.87 -12.05
N TYR A 159 12.12 17.06 -11.35
CA TYR A 159 11.81 17.26 -9.92
C TYR A 159 11.30 18.67 -9.62
N SER A 160 10.18 19.03 -10.24
CA SER A 160 9.57 20.36 -10.16
C SER A 160 9.17 20.78 -8.73
N THR A 161 9.15 19.88 -7.75
CA THR A 161 8.97 20.27 -6.34
C THR A 161 10.20 20.93 -5.72
N ILE A 162 11.39 20.72 -6.29
CA ILE A 162 12.67 21.14 -5.71
C ILE A 162 13.37 22.15 -6.62
N ILE A 163 13.43 21.87 -7.92
CA ILE A 163 14.30 22.61 -8.85
C ILE A 163 13.92 24.08 -9.00
N ASP A 164 12.63 24.41 -8.86
CA ASP A 164 12.11 25.78 -9.00
C ASP A 164 12.64 26.77 -7.96
N GLN A 165 13.04 26.25 -6.80
CA GLN A 165 13.70 27.04 -5.76
C GLN A 165 15.21 26.77 -5.73
N ALA A 166 15.64 25.56 -6.06
CA ALA A 166 17.04 25.15 -5.99
C ALA A 166 17.93 25.78 -7.08
N ILE A 167 17.39 26.23 -8.22
CA ILE A 167 18.18 26.81 -9.32
C ILE A 167 17.95 28.32 -9.50
N PRO A 168 16.73 28.83 -9.74
CA PRO A 168 16.53 30.25 -10.04
C PRO A 168 16.94 31.17 -8.89
N LEU A 169 16.68 30.78 -7.64
CA LEU A 169 16.98 31.60 -6.48
C LEU A 169 18.51 31.73 -6.24
N PRO A 170 19.30 30.63 -6.15
CA PRO A 170 20.76 30.74 -6.04
C PRO A 170 21.42 31.46 -7.21
N LEU A 171 20.95 31.27 -8.45
CA LEU A 171 21.51 31.96 -9.61
C LEU A 171 21.16 33.46 -9.64
N SER A 172 19.97 33.83 -9.16
CA SER A 172 19.63 35.25 -8.95
C SER A 172 20.52 35.89 -7.88
N GLN A 173 20.77 35.20 -6.77
CA GLN A 173 21.71 35.65 -5.73
C GLN A 173 23.13 35.80 -6.28
N LEU A 174 23.61 34.82 -7.06
CA LEU A 174 24.91 34.87 -7.73
C LEU A 174 25.00 36.05 -8.70
N SER A 175 23.98 36.27 -9.53
CA SER A 175 23.92 37.41 -10.44
C SER A 175 23.96 38.75 -9.69
N ASN A 176 23.24 38.87 -8.58
CA ASN A 176 23.25 40.09 -7.76
C ASN A 176 24.60 40.33 -7.09
N ALA A 177 25.22 39.29 -6.53
CA ALA A 177 26.58 39.37 -5.99
C ALA A 177 27.60 39.72 -7.09
N ALA A 178 27.44 39.18 -8.30
CA ALA A 178 28.28 39.51 -9.44
C ALA A 178 28.12 40.98 -9.89
N ARG A 179 26.91 41.57 -9.79
CA ARG A 179 26.73 43.02 -10.03
C ARG A 179 27.54 43.85 -9.05
N ILE A 180 27.54 43.46 -7.77
CA ILE A 180 28.31 44.13 -6.72
C ILE A 180 29.81 43.96 -6.98
N ALA A 181 30.27 42.74 -7.25
CA ALA A 181 31.67 42.45 -7.58
C ALA A 181 32.13 43.23 -8.82
N TYR A 182 31.33 43.30 -9.88
CA TYR A 182 31.63 44.09 -11.08
C TYR A 182 31.85 45.58 -10.75
N SER A 183 31.07 46.13 -9.81
CA SER A 183 31.24 47.50 -9.32
C SER A 183 32.44 47.69 -8.38
N ALA A 184 33.05 46.62 -7.88
CA ALA A 184 34.19 46.67 -6.97
C ALA A 184 35.53 46.32 -7.66
N VAL A 185 35.52 45.54 -8.74
CA VAL A 185 36.71 45.10 -9.46
C VAL A 185 37.38 46.28 -10.20
N PRO A 186 38.71 46.49 -10.05
CA PRO A 186 39.43 47.57 -10.74
C PRO A 186 39.30 47.56 -12.28
N ASN A 187 39.11 46.38 -12.89
CA ASN A 187 38.84 46.22 -14.32
C ASN A 187 37.34 46.32 -14.70
N GLY A 188 36.43 46.22 -13.74
CA GLY A 188 34.99 46.42 -13.96
C GLY A 188 34.57 47.89 -13.83
N THR A 189 35.21 48.62 -12.89
CA THR A 189 35.03 50.05 -12.66
C THR A 189 36.17 50.95 -13.11
N GLY A 190 37.21 50.41 -13.75
CA GLY A 190 38.16 51.21 -14.53
C GLY A 190 37.47 52.09 -15.57
N ALA A 191 36.21 51.77 -15.92
CA ALA A 191 35.31 52.62 -16.70
C ALA A 191 34.82 53.86 -15.94
N ILE A 192 34.57 53.80 -14.62
CA ILE A 192 34.00 54.91 -13.84
C ILE A 192 34.94 56.11 -13.80
N SER A 193 36.24 55.88 -13.67
CA SER A 193 37.26 56.93 -13.76
C SER A 193 37.42 57.52 -15.17
N SER A 194 36.93 56.82 -16.21
CA SER A 194 36.90 57.29 -17.60
C SER A 194 35.55 57.88 -18.04
N LEU A 195 34.53 57.88 -17.16
CA LEU A 195 33.21 58.40 -17.48
C LEU A 195 33.25 59.94 -17.49
N PRO A 196 32.88 60.59 -18.60
CA PRO A 196 32.98 62.05 -18.74
C PRO A 196 31.99 62.83 -17.86
N THR A 197 30.96 62.17 -17.29
CA THR A 197 30.01 62.76 -16.30
C THR A 197 29.04 61.69 -15.79
N LEU A 198 28.73 61.67 -14.48
CA LEU A 198 27.64 60.83 -13.93
C LEU A 198 26.28 61.42 -14.31
N THR A 199 25.68 60.93 -15.38
CA THR A 199 24.29 61.23 -15.76
C THR A 199 23.32 60.21 -15.14
N PRO A 200 22.02 60.54 -15.00
CA PRO A 200 21.01 59.61 -14.48
C PRO A 200 20.93 58.28 -15.24
N SER A 201 21.15 58.29 -16.57
CA SER A 201 21.21 57.08 -17.40
C SER A 201 22.42 56.20 -17.05
N THR A 202 23.58 56.81 -16.84
CA THR A 202 24.81 56.11 -16.46
C THR A 202 24.71 55.53 -15.04
N ALA A 203 24.11 56.27 -14.11
CA ALA A 203 23.81 55.78 -12.76
C ALA A 203 22.85 54.58 -12.77
N SER A 204 21.82 54.60 -13.62
CA SER A 204 20.89 53.47 -13.80
C SER A 204 21.58 52.22 -14.37
N LEU A 205 22.49 52.41 -15.34
CA LEU A 205 23.27 51.31 -15.93
C LEU A 205 24.28 50.72 -14.94
N LEU A 206 24.91 51.53 -14.08
CA LEU A 206 25.77 51.02 -13.00
C LEU A 206 24.98 50.27 -11.93
N ALA A 207 23.81 50.79 -11.55
CA ALA A 207 22.99 50.18 -10.51
C ALA A 207 22.40 48.82 -10.95
N ASN A 208 22.12 48.66 -12.24
CA ASN A 208 21.60 47.41 -12.79
C ASN A 208 22.19 47.14 -14.19
N PRO A 209 23.43 46.61 -14.26
CA PRO A 209 24.19 46.48 -15.51
C PRO A 209 23.64 45.41 -16.46
N TRP A 210 23.00 44.37 -15.93
CA TRP A 210 22.38 43.30 -16.73
C TRP A 210 21.14 42.74 -16.05
N GLU A 211 20.28 42.10 -16.82
CA GLU A 211 19.18 41.27 -16.35
C GLU A 211 19.56 39.79 -16.52
N LEU A 212 19.36 38.98 -15.47
CA LEU A 212 19.59 37.54 -15.56
C LEU A 212 18.44 36.88 -16.32
N VAL A 213 18.72 36.34 -17.50
CA VAL A 213 17.72 35.65 -18.32
C VAL A 213 17.58 34.19 -17.93
N SER A 214 16.34 33.76 -17.69
CA SER A 214 15.99 32.36 -17.39
C SER A 214 15.47 31.66 -18.64
N LEU A 215 16.16 30.61 -19.07
CA LEU A 215 15.78 29.75 -20.20
C LEU A 215 15.33 28.38 -19.67
N ASN A 216 14.03 28.26 -19.40
CA ASN A 216 13.43 27.01 -18.96
C ASN A 216 13.10 26.12 -20.15
N LEU A 217 13.66 24.91 -20.20
CA LEU A 217 13.46 23.95 -21.29
C LEU A 217 12.01 23.47 -21.38
N ARG A 218 11.39 23.21 -20.23
CA ARG A 218 10.06 22.58 -20.14
C ARG A 218 9.30 23.16 -18.96
N PRO A 219 8.60 24.28 -19.16
CA PRO A 219 7.82 24.89 -18.10
C PRO A 219 6.64 24.00 -17.69
N THR A 220 6.38 23.90 -16.38
CA THR A 220 5.30 23.05 -15.86
C THR A 220 4.21 23.86 -15.16
N SER A 221 3.24 24.45 -15.88
CA SER A 221 2.19 25.30 -15.27
C SER A 221 1.18 24.59 -14.35
N GLN A 222 1.33 23.28 -14.18
CA GLN A 222 0.56 22.43 -13.27
C GLN A 222 0.57 23.01 -11.84
N GLY A 223 -0.53 22.84 -11.10
CA GLY A 223 -0.72 23.33 -9.72
C GLY A 223 0.26 22.73 -8.69
N SER A 224 -0.22 22.19 -7.56
CA SER A 224 0.71 21.61 -6.56
C SER A 224 1.45 20.39 -7.14
N ARG A 225 2.66 20.61 -7.64
CA ARG A 225 3.52 19.62 -8.31
C ARG A 225 3.85 18.41 -7.44
N ALA A 226 3.84 18.61 -6.12
CA ALA A 226 4.04 17.56 -5.13
C ALA A 226 2.97 16.45 -5.21
N ILE A 227 1.75 16.79 -5.64
CA ILE A 227 0.64 15.83 -5.77
C ILE A 227 0.99 14.75 -6.82
N TYR A 228 1.61 15.13 -7.94
CA TYR A 228 1.90 14.19 -9.03
C TYR A 228 3.01 13.19 -8.70
N ASN A 229 4.00 13.60 -7.90
CA ASN A 229 5.13 12.75 -7.51
C ASN A 229 4.79 11.87 -6.29
N THR A 230 3.98 12.36 -5.35
CA THR A 230 3.75 11.68 -4.07
C THR A 230 2.32 11.14 -3.94
N VAL A 231 1.33 12.03 -3.89
CA VAL A 231 -0.06 11.68 -3.58
C VAL A 231 -0.67 10.77 -4.64
N ALA A 232 -0.46 11.06 -5.93
CA ALA A 232 -0.96 10.24 -7.03
C ALA A 232 -0.38 8.82 -6.97
N ILE A 233 0.92 8.68 -6.68
CA ILE A 233 1.59 7.39 -6.51
C ILE A 233 0.98 6.61 -5.33
N ILE A 234 0.75 7.26 -4.19
CA ILE A 234 0.09 6.63 -3.03
C ILE A 234 -1.31 6.12 -3.41
N LEU A 235 -2.11 6.96 -4.07
CA LEU A 235 -3.47 6.60 -4.46
C LEU A 235 -3.49 5.42 -5.44
N ILE A 236 -2.56 5.37 -6.39
CA ILE A 236 -2.39 4.20 -7.28
C ILE A 236 -2.08 2.95 -6.46
N MET A 237 -1.13 3.00 -5.53
CA MET A 237 -0.80 1.81 -4.73
C MET A 237 -1.96 1.37 -3.83
N MET A 238 -2.73 2.33 -3.28
CA MET A 238 -3.89 2.04 -2.43
C MET A 238 -5.05 1.42 -3.20
N GLN A 239 -5.38 1.92 -4.41
CA GLN A 239 -6.46 1.33 -5.22
C GLN A 239 -6.15 -0.15 -5.56
N GLU A 240 -4.89 -0.47 -5.89
CA GLU A 240 -4.50 -1.83 -6.23
C GLU A 240 -4.65 -2.77 -5.02
N PHE A 241 -4.26 -2.29 -3.83
CA PHE A 241 -4.43 -3.07 -2.61
C PHE A 241 -5.89 -3.36 -2.27
N PHE A 242 -6.76 -2.35 -2.35
CA PHE A 242 -8.17 -2.53 -2.03
C PHE A 242 -8.84 -3.51 -2.99
N TYR A 243 -8.53 -3.41 -4.29
CA TYR A 243 -9.04 -4.34 -5.27
C TYR A 243 -8.49 -5.76 -5.08
N LEU A 244 -7.19 -5.90 -4.77
CA LEU A 244 -6.59 -7.18 -4.41
C LEU A 244 -7.33 -7.84 -3.23
N GLY A 245 -7.72 -7.06 -2.22
CA GLY A 245 -8.53 -7.54 -1.10
C GLY A 245 -9.89 -8.09 -1.53
N VAL A 246 -10.59 -7.37 -2.42
CA VAL A 246 -11.87 -7.83 -2.99
C VAL A 246 -11.69 -9.14 -3.76
N VAL A 247 -10.70 -9.21 -4.65
CA VAL A 247 -10.43 -10.40 -5.45
C VAL A 247 -10.09 -11.59 -4.55
N ASN A 248 -9.24 -11.41 -3.54
CA ASN A 248 -8.90 -12.47 -2.60
C ASN A 248 -10.13 -12.94 -1.80
N GLY A 249 -11.00 -12.03 -1.37
CA GLY A 249 -12.27 -12.36 -0.71
C GLY A 249 -13.19 -13.19 -1.61
N LEU A 250 -13.34 -12.80 -2.89
CA LEU A 250 -14.13 -13.56 -3.87
C LEU A 250 -13.57 -14.98 -4.09
N HIS A 251 -12.25 -15.12 -4.25
CA HIS A 251 -11.62 -16.43 -4.40
C HIS A 251 -11.87 -17.36 -3.20
N GLN A 252 -11.93 -16.80 -2.00
CA GLN A 252 -12.25 -17.54 -0.77
C GLN A 252 -13.73 -17.94 -0.72
N SER A 253 -14.65 -17.01 -0.99
CA SER A 253 -16.10 -17.27 -0.97
C SER A 253 -16.52 -18.34 -1.97
N PHE A 254 -15.98 -18.30 -3.19
CA PHE A 254 -16.30 -19.26 -4.24
C PHE A 254 -15.45 -20.54 -4.19
N ARG A 255 -14.60 -20.74 -3.17
CA ARG A 255 -13.68 -21.90 -3.04
C ARG A 255 -12.92 -22.22 -4.32
N VAL A 256 -12.50 -21.17 -5.05
CA VAL A 256 -11.90 -21.29 -6.38
C VAL A 256 -10.63 -22.14 -6.36
N HIS A 257 -9.87 -22.06 -5.27
CA HIS A 257 -8.60 -22.77 -5.12
C HIS A 257 -8.71 -24.30 -5.04
N THR A 258 -9.91 -24.83 -4.76
CA THR A 258 -10.15 -26.28 -4.64
C THR A 258 -10.88 -26.84 -5.86
N HIS A 259 -11.70 -26.03 -6.52
CA HIS A 259 -12.51 -26.47 -7.66
C HIS A 259 -11.84 -26.27 -9.03
N LEU A 260 -10.85 -25.37 -9.13
CA LEU A 260 -10.21 -25.02 -10.40
C LEU A 260 -8.74 -25.42 -10.46
N ARG A 261 -8.29 -25.83 -11.66
CA ARG A 261 -6.87 -26.12 -11.93
C ARG A 261 -6.03 -24.85 -11.73
N PRO A 262 -4.86 -24.92 -11.06
CA PRO A 262 -4.01 -23.75 -10.78
C PRO A 262 -3.68 -22.89 -12.01
N SER A 263 -3.43 -23.50 -13.17
CA SER A 263 -3.13 -22.75 -14.41
C SER A 263 -4.27 -21.85 -14.88
N ARG A 264 -5.54 -22.28 -14.69
CA ARG A 264 -6.70 -21.44 -15.02
C ARG A 264 -6.83 -20.28 -14.03
N ILE A 265 -6.59 -20.54 -12.74
CA ILE A 265 -6.59 -19.51 -11.70
C ILE A 265 -5.53 -18.45 -12.01
N ILE A 266 -4.32 -18.85 -12.40
CA ILE A 266 -3.25 -17.95 -12.81
C ILE A 266 -3.69 -17.08 -13.99
N LEU A 267 -4.29 -17.68 -15.03
CA LEU A 267 -4.76 -16.93 -16.20
C LEU A 267 -5.83 -15.90 -15.82
N TYR A 268 -6.89 -16.32 -15.12
CA TYR A 268 -7.97 -15.41 -14.74
C TYR A 268 -7.48 -14.29 -13.82
N ARG A 269 -6.59 -14.60 -12.87
CA ARG A 269 -6.03 -13.62 -11.94
C ARG A 269 -5.14 -12.58 -12.66
N ASN A 270 -4.31 -13.02 -13.61
CA ASN A 270 -3.49 -12.10 -14.42
C ASN A 270 -4.36 -11.25 -15.35
N LEU A 271 -5.35 -11.83 -16.03
CA LEU A 271 -6.26 -11.05 -16.87
C LEU A 271 -7.04 -10.00 -16.06
N ASN A 272 -7.54 -10.40 -14.89
CA ASN A 272 -8.29 -9.52 -14.01
C ASN A 272 -7.43 -8.35 -13.50
N SER A 273 -6.23 -8.66 -13.00
CA SER A 273 -5.28 -7.63 -12.54
C SER A 273 -4.84 -6.70 -13.67
N LEU A 274 -4.42 -7.23 -14.82
CA LEU A 274 -4.07 -6.43 -15.99
C LEU A 274 -5.21 -5.49 -16.39
N SER A 275 -6.45 -5.99 -16.46
CA SER A 275 -7.61 -5.19 -16.85
C SER A 275 -7.97 -4.10 -15.82
N TYR A 276 -7.92 -4.41 -14.53
CA TYR A 276 -8.19 -3.45 -13.47
C TYR A 276 -7.12 -2.36 -13.45
N CYS A 277 -5.84 -2.72 -13.48
CA CYS A 277 -4.74 -1.76 -13.53
C CYS A 277 -4.79 -0.91 -14.81
N PHE A 278 -5.20 -1.47 -15.95
CA PHE A 278 -5.32 -0.76 -17.22
C PHE A 278 -6.38 0.34 -17.17
N VAL A 279 -7.57 0.03 -16.63
CA VAL A 279 -8.66 1.00 -16.45
C VAL A 279 -8.32 1.99 -15.33
N GLY A 280 -7.77 1.54 -14.21
CA GLY A 280 -7.38 2.39 -13.09
C GLY A 280 -6.33 3.43 -13.49
N SER A 281 -5.28 3.00 -14.20
CA SER A 281 -4.26 3.91 -14.74
C SER A 281 -4.82 4.86 -15.82
N LEU A 282 -5.83 4.44 -16.60
CA LEU A 282 -6.52 5.33 -17.53
C LEU A 282 -7.30 6.42 -16.79
N CYS A 283 -7.99 6.07 -15.70
CA CYS A 283 -8.70 7.04 -14.86
C CYS A 283 -7.74 8.07 -14.25
N VAL A 284 -6.59 7.61 -13.72
CA VAL A 284 -5.57 8.51 -13.15
C VAL A 284 -4.97 9.41 -14.24
N THR A 285 -4.59 8.85 -15.39
CA THR A 285 -4.05 9.64 -16.51
C THR A 285 -5.09 10.63 -17.03
N GLY A 286 -6.35 10.19 -17.17
CA GLY A 286 -7.47 11.04 -17.55
C GLY A 286 -7.69 12.19 -16.59
N ALA A 287 -7.58 11.96 -15.27
CA ALA A 287 -7.67 13.02 -14.27
C ALA A 287 -6.50 14.01 -14.38
N ILE A 288 -5.26 13.52 -14.52
CA ILE A 288 -4.09 14.39 -14.75
C ILE A 288 -4.30 15.27 -15.99
N TRP A 289 -4.87 14.71 -17.06
CA TRP A 289 -5.13 15.46 -18.30
C TRP A 289 -6.32 16.41 -18.22
N ALA A 290 -7.38 16.06 -17.49
CA ALA A 290 -8.55 16.92 -17.30
C ALA A 290 -8.19 18.18 -16.52
N PHE A 291 -7.27 18.07 -15.56
CA PHE A 291 -6.86 19.18 -14.68
C PHE A 291 -5.50 19.80 -15.03
N ARG A 292 -4.99 19.58 -16.24
CA ARG A 292 -3.65 20.00 -16.68
C ARG A 292 -3.44 21.51 -16.90
N ALA A 293 -4.24 22.39 -16.30
CA ALA A 293 -4.32 23.84 -16.54
C ALA A 293 -3.08 24.49 -17.24
N GLY A 294 -3.18 24.71 -18.56
CA GLY A 294 -2.14 25.38 -19.36
C GLY A 294 -0.87 24.57 -19.65
N TRP A 295 -0.78 23.31 -19.21
CA TRP A 295 0.39 22.47 -19.39
C TRP A 295 0.49 21.96 -20.83
N ASP A 296 1.59 22.28 -21.50
CA ASP A 296 1.85 21.98 -22.91
C ASP A 296 2.24 20.49 -23.14
N VAL A 297 1.26 19.60 -22.93
CA VAL A 297 1.41 18.15 -23.16
C VAL A 297 0.48 17.60 -24.26
N ASN A 298 1.04 16.72 -25.09
CA ASN A 298 0.43 16.16 -26.29
C ASN A 298 -0.32 14.84 -26.04
N GLY A 299 -1.11 14.40 -27.03
CA GLY A 299 -1.79 13.10 -27.01
C GLY A 299 -0.85 11.89 -27.01
N SER A 300 0.34 12.01 -27.60
CA SER A 300 1.36 10.96 -27.51
C SER A 300 1.88 10.79 -26.08
N GLN A 301 2.10 11.91 -25.37
CA GLN A 301 2.48 11.90 -23.96
C GLN A 301 1.38 11.32 -23.08
N PHE A 302 0.09 11.50 -23.44
CA PHE A 302 -1.03 10.85 -22.75
C PHE A 302 -0.90 9.33 -22.80
N ALA A 303 -0.75 8.76 -24.00
CA ALA A 303 -0.66 7.32 -24.17
C ALA A 303 0.58 6.74 -23.45
N LEU A 304 1.72 7.43 -23.53
CA LEU A 304 2.95 6.99 -22.86
C LEU A 304 2.84 7.09 -21.33
N THR A 305 2.26 8.16 -20.80
CA THR A 305 2.00 8.28 -19.36
C THR A 305 1.05 7.20 -18.90
N TRP A 306 -0.01 6.93 -19.66
CA TRP A 306 -0.95 5.86 -19.35
C TRP A 306 -0.26 4.49 -19.29
N MET A 307 0.52 4.12 -20.31
CA MET A 307 1.23 2.83 -20.33
C MET A 307 2.26 2.72 -19.19
N THR A 308 2.92 3.82 -18.83
CA THR A 308 3.86 3.86 -17.69
C THR A 308 3.14 3.65 -16.36
N LEU A 309 2.02 4.35 -16.15
CA LEU A 309 1.21 4.20 -14.94
C LEU A 309 0.52 2.84 -14.87
N TRP A 310 0.16 2.25 -16.01
CA TRP A 310 -0.36 0.90 -16.09
C TRP A 310 0.67 -0.15 -15.64
N LEU A 311 1.88 -0.08 -16.19
CA LEU A 311 2.99 -0.95 -15.78
C LEU A 311 3.29 -0.77 -14.28
N PHE A 312 3.37 0.47 -13.80
CA PHE A 312 3.58 0.77 -12.39
C PHE A 312 2.46 0.20 -11.50
N ALA A 313 1.19 0.39 -11.88
CA ALA A 313 0.04 -0.15 -11.15
C ALA A 313 0.10 -1.69 -11.09
N HIS A 314 0.40 -2.35 -12.21
CA HIS A 314 0.46 -3.80 -12.28
C HIS A 314 1.60 -4.38 -11.44
N ILE A 315 2.81 -3.79 -11.48
CA ILE A 315 3.94 -4.15 -10.61
C ILE A 315 3.52 -4.09 -9.14
N ASN A 316 2.83 -3.02 -8.73
CA ASN A 316 2.39 -2.87 -7.35
C ASN A 316 1.29 -3.86 -6.98
N PHE A 317 0.33 -4.11 -7.87
CA PHE A 317 -0.69 -5.13 -7.65
C PHE A 317 -0.06 -6.50 -7.39
N GLN A 318 0.93 -6.89 -8.20
CA GLN A 318 1.63 -8.16 -8.04
C GLN A 318 2.51 -8.21 -6.80
N ALA A 319 3.26 -7.14 -6.49
CA ALA A 319 4.08 -7.06 -5.28
C ALA A 319 3.22 -7.21 -4.00
N LEU A 320 2.06 -6.54 -3.98
CA LEU A 320 1.11 -6.66 -2.88
C LEU A 320 0.44 -8.04 -2.84
N ASP A 321 0.20 -8.67 -3.99
CA ASP A 321 -0.27 -10.06 -4.04
C ASP A 321 0.73 -11.01 -3.41
N VAL A 322 2.02 -10.87 -3.72
CA VAL A 322 3.10 -11.62 -3.08
C VAL A 322 3.05 -11.45 -1.56
N PHE A 323 2.89 -10.24 -1.03
CA PHE A 323 2.72 -10.06 0.42
C PHE A 323 1.51 -10.81 0.96
N SER A 324 0.37 -10.78 0.26
CA SER A 324 -0.84 -11.47 0.67
C SER A 324 -0.77 -13.01 0.61
N VAL A 325 0.18 -13.57 -0.13
CA VAL A 325 0.45 -15.02 -0.19
C VAL A 325 1.46 -15.43 0.88
N TRP A 326 2.56 -14.68 0.97
CA TRP A 326 3.76 -15.14 1.66
C TRP A 326 3.82 -14.70 3.12
N LEU A 327 3.14 -13.61 3.48
CA LEU A 327 3.07 -13.13 4.85
C LEU A 327 1.83 -13.68 5.55
N HIS A 328 1.94 -13.79 6.88
CA HIS A 328 0.79 -14.05 7.72
C HIS A 328 -0.23 -12.90 7.58
N PRO A 329 -1.55 -13.17 7.48
CA PRO A 329 -2.57 -12.14 7.23
C PRO A 329 -2.54 -10.95 8.19
N ALA A 330 -2.20 -11.19 9.46
CA ALA A 330 -2.03 -10.15 10.47
C ALA A 330 -0.94 -9.10 10.16
N TYR A 331 0.07 -9.43 9.33
CA TYR A 331 1.19 -8.55 8.99
C TYR A 331 1.08 -7.92 7.59
N VAL A 332 0.09 -8.31 6.79
CA VAL A 332 -0.13 -7.74 5.45
C VAL A 332 -0.30 -6.21 5.48
N PRO A 333 -1.09 -5.61 6.40
CA PRO A 333 -1.21 -4.15 6.48
C PRO A 333 0.11 -3.46 6.83
N MET A 334 0.96 -4.09 7.66
CA MET A 334 2.27 -3.56 8.01
C MET A 334 3.22 -3.55 6.81
N ALA A 335 3.22 -4.62 6.02
CA ALA A 335 3.98 -4.72 4.79
C ALA A 335 3.51 -3.70 3.74
N LEU A 336 2.20 -3.49 3.61
CA LEU A 336 1.64 -2.46 2.74
C LEU A 336 2.17 -1.07 3.10
N VAL A 337 2.01 -0.65 4.36
CA VAL A 337 2.45 0.69 4.78
C VAL A 337 3.96 0.84 4.56
N THR A 338 4.74 -0.19 4.86
CA THR A 338 6.19 -0.20 4.58
C THR A 338 6.48 -0.02 3.08
N TRP A 339 5.82 -0.80 2.23
CA TRP A 339 6.00 -0.77 0.78
C TRP A 339 5.64 0.59 0.17
N VAL A 340 4.53 1.18 0.62
CA VAL A 340 4.10 2.53 0.23
C VAL A 340 5.13 3.57 0.64
N ILE A 341 5.58 3.56 1.90
CA ILE A 341 6.56 4.54 2.39
C ILE A 341 7.89 4.43 1.64
N LEU A 342 8.40 3.23 1.40
CA LEU A 342 9.65 3.04 0.65
C LEU A 342 9.55 3.60 -0.78
N ASN A 343 8.45 3.32 -1.47
CA ASN A 343 8.18 3.81 -2.82
C ASN A 343 8.05 5.34 -2.86
N VAL A 344 7.22 5.92 -2.00
CA VAL A 344 7.02 7.37 -1.97
C VAL A 344 8.32 8.09 -1.65
N THR A 345 9.04 7.64 -0.62
CA THR A 345 10.31 8.27 -0.20
C THR A 345 11.33 8.30 -1.33
N SER A 346 11.36 7.28 -2.19
CA SER A 346 12.25 7.23 -3.36
C SER A 346 11.94 8.27 -4.44
N GLY A 347 10.72 8.81 -4.45
CA GLY A 347 10.27 9.84 -5.39
C GLY A 347 10.39 11.27 -4.85
N ILE A 348 10.32 11.50 -3.53
CA ILE A 348 10.19 12.86 -2.96
C ILE A 348 11.33 13.81 -3.36
N LEU A 349 12.56 13.32 -3.31
CA LEU A 349 13.78 14.13 -3.43
C LEU A 349 14.74 13.52 -4.46
N PRO A 350 15.45 14.33 -5.26
CA PRO A 350 16.61 13.86 -5.99
C PRO A 350 17.63 13.20 -5.06
N PHE A 351 18.19 12.06 -5.45
CA PHE A 351 19.08 11.30 -4.58
C PHE A 351 20.41 12.00 -4.29
N GLU A 352 20.80 12.96 -5.14
CA GLU A 352 21.94 13.86 -4.94
C GLU A 352 21.82 14.70 -3.67
N LEU A 353 20.59 15.02 -3.27
CA LEU A 353 20.28 15.76 -2.05
C LEU A 353 20.01 14.86 -0.84
N SER A 354 19.93 13.55 -1.04
CA SER A 354 19.75 12.56 0.01
C SER A 354 21.09 11.98 0.48
N ALA A 355 21.15 11.41 1.70
CA ALA A 355 22.33 10.66 2.10
C ALA A 355 22.51 9.39 1.25
N ALA A 356 23.75 8.95 1.03
CA ALA A 356 24.06 7.84 0.13
C ALA A 356 23.31 6.53 0.45
N TRP A 357 22.98 6.28 1.73
CA TRP A 357 22.17 5.13 2.14
C TRP A 357 20.80 5.07 1.45
N TYR A 358 20.15 6.22 1.22
CA TYR A 358 18.82 6.29 0.62
C TYR A 358 18.81 6.05 -0.89
N ARG A 359 19.99 5.94 -1.51
CA ARG A 359 20.13 5.53 -2.93
C ARG A 359 19.66 4.10 -3.17
N VAL A 360 19.40 3.31 -2.13
CA VAL A 360 18.63 2.06 -2.25
C VAL A 360 17.28 2.27 -2.95
N GLY A 361 16.75 3.49 -2.93
CA GLY A 361 15.54 3.89 -3.65
C GLY A 361 15.61 3.74 -5.17
N TYR A 362 16.79 3.65 -5.80
CA TYR A 362 16.90 3.31 -7.24
C TYR A 362 16.31 1.94 -7.57
N ALA A 363 16.21 1.04 -6.59
CA ALA A 363 15.55 -0.24 -6.80
C ALA A 363 14.01 -0.12 -6.71
N MET A 364 13.44 1.01 -6.30
CA MET A 364 12.01 1.13 -6.05
C MET A 364 11.25 1.47 -7.34
N PRO A 365 10.10 0.81 -7.61
CA PRO A 365 9.37 1.03 -8.86
C PRO A 365 8.80 2.44 -8.97
N ALA A 366 8.48 3.12 -7.86
CA ALA A 366 7.99 4.50 -7.91
C ALA A 366 9.04 5.50 -8.43
N HIS A 367 10.30 5.38 -8.01
CA HIS A 367 11.37 6.23 -8.52
C HIS A 367 11.53 6.04 -10.03
N GLU A 368 11.60 4.79 -10.49
CA GLU A 368 11.83 4.50 -11.89
C GLU A 368 10.64 4.86 -12.77
N ALA A 369 9.41 4.63 -12.30
CA ALA A 369 8.22 5.14 -12.97
C ALA A 369 8.25 6.66 -13.09
N TYR A 370 8.67 7.38 -12.03
CA TYR A 370 8.80 8.83 -12.07
C TYR A 370 9.88 9.29 -13.06
N GLN A 371 11.02 8.60 -13.17
CA GLN A 371 12.04 8.91 -14.20
C GLN A 371 11.50 8.79 -15.62
N VAL A 372 10.74 7.73 -15.90
CA VAL A 372 10.06 7.53 -17.19
C VAL A 372 9.04 8.64 -17.45
N LEU A 373 8.25 9.02 -16.44
CA LEU A 373 7.29 10.12 -16.55
C LEU A 373 7.96 11.46 -16.84
N ILE A 374 9.07 11.79 -16.16
CA ILE A 374 9.86 13.00 -16.44
C ILE A 374 10.37 12.99 -17.88
N ASP A 375 10.88 11.86 -18.36
CA ASP A 375 11.36 11.73 -19.75
C ASP A 375 10.23 12.01 -20.76
N ILE A 376 9.06 11.41 -20.53
CA ILE A 376 7.87 11.64 -21.36
C ILE A 376 7.47 13.11 -21.32
N TRP A 377 7.29 13.70 -20.14
CA TRP A 377 6.81 15.08 -19.97
C TRP A 377 7.80 16.12 -20.48
N SER A 378 9.09 15.79 -20.42
CA SER A 378 10.16 16.68 -20.90
C SER A 378 10.48 16.53 -22.40
N ARG A 379 9.79 15.61 -23.10
CA ARG A 379 10.01 15.26 -24.52
C ARG A 379 11.41 14.67 -24.78
N GLY A 380 11.84 13.73 -23.95
CA GLY A 380 13.12 13.03 -24.09
C GLY A 380 14.29 13.70 -23.38
N CYS A 381 14.02 14.64 -22.48
CA CYS A 381 15.01 15.46 -21.78
C CYS A 381 15.38 14.86 -20.42
N ASN A 382 15.48 13.53 -20.38
CA ASN A 382 15.90 12.73 -19.22
C ASN A 382 16.37 11.32 -19.66
N PRO A 383 17.64 11.13 -20.09
CA PRO A 383 18.14 9.87 -20.66
C PRO A 383 18.36 8.75 -19.62
N ASN A 384 17.54 8.72 -18.57
CA ASN A 384 17.55 7.73 -17.50
C ASN A 384 16.71 6.48 -17.85
N LEU A 385 16.00 6.52 -18.98
CA LEU A 385 15.19 5.41 -19.49
C LEU A 385 15.97 4.08 -19.60
N ARG A 386 17.27 4.16 -19.88
CA ARG A 386 18.17 3.02 -20.05
C ARG A 386 18.26 2.11 -18.82
N TYR A 387 18.07 2.64 -17.61
CA TYR A 387 18.07 1.85 -16.38
C TYR A 387 16.68 1.76 -15.76
N ALA A 388 15.83 2.78 -15.93
CA ALA A 388 14.50 2.81 -15.36
C ALA A 388 13.58 1.69 -15.88
N LEU A 389 13.53 1.50 -17.21
CA LEU A 389 12.69 0.44 -17.78
C LEU A 389 13.14 -0.96 -17.37
N PRO A 390 14.44 -1.34 -17.46
CA PRO A 390 14.89 -2.65 -16.99
C PRO A 390 14.53 -2.95 -15.53
N VAL A 391 14.62 -1.97 -14.63
CA VAL A 391 14.24 -2.16 -13.22
C VAL A 391 12.74 -2.40 -13.07
N LEU A 392 11.90 -1.64 -13.77
CA LEU A 392 10.45 -1.87 -13.79
C LEU A 392 10.11 -3.26 -14.34
N PHE A 393 10.74 -3.67 -15.44
CA PHE A 393 10.53 -5.01 -16.01
C PHE A 393 11.05 -6.13 -15.11
N ALA A 394 12.15 -5.91 -14.38
CA ALA A 394 12.66 -6.88 -13.41
C ALA A 394 11.65 -7.10 -12.27
N TRP A 395 11.02 -6.02 -11.78
CA TRP A 395 9.93 -6.13 -10.81
C TRP A 395 8.70 -6.83 -11.38
N GLU A 396 8.28 -6.46 -12.60
CA GLU A 396 7.14 -7.07 -13.26
C GLU A 396 7.33 -8.58 -13.41
N VAL A 397 8.47 -9.03 -13.95
CA VAL A 397 8.75 -10.46 -14.15
C VAL A 397 8.94 -11.18 -12.81
N GLY A 398 9.65 -10.57 -11.85
CA GLY A 398 9.92 -11.16 -10.55
C GLY A 398 8.65 -11.31 -9.70
N ALA A 399 7.83 -10.25 -9.62
CA ALA A 399 6.57 -10.27 -8.90
C ALA A 399 5.55 -11.19 -9.58
N SER A 400 5.47 -11.19 -10.91
CA SER A 400 4.67 -12.15 -11.69
C SER A 400 5.03 -13.59 -11.33
N GLY A 401 6.32 -13.95 -11.37
CA GLY A 401 6.78 -15.30 -11.05
C GLY A 401 6.44 -15.72 -9.62
N LEU A 402 6.67 -14.83 -8.65
CA LEU A 402 6.33 -15.07 -7.24
C LEU A 402 4.82 -15.17 -7.00
N ALA A 403 4.01 -14.38 -7.70
CA ALA A 403 2.54 -14.45 -7.64
C ALA A 403 2.02 -15.76 -8.25
N MET A 404 2.58 -16.20 -9.39
CA MET A 404 2.25 -17.49 -10.00
C MET A 404 2.56 -18.65 -9.06
N MET A 405 3.77 -18.69 -8.47
CA MET A 405 4.12 -19.66 -7.44
C MET A 405 3.17 -19.59 -6.24
N GLY A 406 2.72 -18.38 -5.89
CA GLY A 406 1.75 -18.16 -4.82
C GLY A 406 0.39 -18.80 -5.06
N VAL A 407 -0.08 -18.85 -6.31
CA VAL A 407 -1.32 -19.56 -6.66
C VAL A 407 -1.18 -21.06 -6.42
N TYR A 408 -0.06 -21.67 -6.81
CA TYR A 408 0.21 -23.09 -6.54
C TYR A 408 0.22 -23.37 -5.03
N ARG A 409 0.88 -22.50 -4.25
CA ARG A 409 0.88 -22.61 -2.78
C ARG A 409 -0.52 -22.50 -2.20
N ARG A 410 -1.32 -21.51 -2.62
CA ARG A 410 -2.71 -21.34 -2.14
C ARG A 410 -3.59 -22.54 -2.47
N SER A 411 -3.50 -23.06 -3.69
CA SER A 411 -4.23 -24.28 -4.08
C SER A 411 -3.78 -25.51 -3.30
N HIS A 412 -2.48 -25.68 -3.05
CA HIS A 412 -1.98 -26.79 -2.24
C HIS A 412 -2.46 -26.72 -0.78
N VAL A 413 -2.36 -25.54 -0.15
CA VAL A 413 -2.83 -25.33 1.23
C VAL A 413 -4.35 -25.53 1.32
N ALA A 414 -5.11 -25.06 0.33
CA ALA A 414 -6.56 -25.24 0.31
C ALA A 414 -6.95 -26.72 0.15
N ALA A 415 -6.26 -27.48 -0.70
CA ALA A 415 -6.49 -28.92 -0.85
C ALA A 415 -6.16 -29.70 0.43
N LEU A 416 -5.08 -29.34 1.14
CA LEU A 416 -4.76 -29.91 2.44
C LEU A 416 -5.82 -29.58 3.50
N ALA A 417 -6.32 -28.34 3.51
CA ALA A 417 -7.37 -27.93 4.43
C ALA A 417 -8.67 -28.70 4.21
N GLU A 418 -9.07 -28.95 2.95
CA GLU A 418 -10.23 -29.80 2.65
C GLU A 418 -10.01 -31.27 3.05
N ALA A 419 -8.82 -31.83 2.82
CA ALA A 419 -8.51 -33.20 3.24
C ALA A 419 -8.55 -33.37 4.77
N VAL A 420 -8.06 -32.37 5.52
CA VAL A 420 -8.15 -32.36 6.99
C VAL A 420 -9.60 -32.20 7.44
N ALA A 421 -10.37 -31.33 6.80
CA ALA A 421 -11.78 -31.14 7.12
C ALA A 421 -12.62 -32.40 6.84
N GLN A 422 -12.31 -33.13 5.76
CA GLN A 422 -12.93 -34.42 5.46
C GLN A 422 -12.61 -35.47 6.51
N LYS A 423 -11.34 -35.61 6.92
CA LYS A 423 -10.96 -36.52 8.01
C LYS A 423 -11.65 -36.20 9.33
N GLN A 424 -11.71 -34.92 9.69
CA GLN A 424 -12.42 -34.48 10.90
C GLN A 424 -13.93 -34.77 10.81
N PHE A 425 -14.52 -34.67 9.61
CA PHE A 425 -15.91 -35.03 9.40
C PHE A 425 -16.13 -36.55 9.51
N GLU A 426 -15.24 -37.36 8.92
CA GLU A 426 -15.26 -38.83 9.05
C GLU A 426 -15.14 -39.26 10.52
N GLU A 427 -14.17 -38.72 11.26
CA GLU A 427 -13.99 -38.98 12.69
C GLU A 427 -15.24 -38.59 13.51
N ARG A 428 -15.90 -37.47 13.19
CA ARG A 428 -17.16 -37.06 13.82
C ARG A 428 -18.30 -38.03 13.53
N VAL A 429 -18.42 -38.51 12.29
CA VAL A 429 -19.45 -39.47 11.90
C VAL A 429 -19.20 -40.82 12.57
N ASP A 430 -17.95 -41.29 12.61
CA ASP A 430 -17.57 -42.54 13.26
C ASP A 430 -17.85 -42.50 14.76
N ALA A 431 -17.49 -41.41 15.45
CA ALA A 431 -17.79 -41.21 16.86
C ALA A 431 -19.31 -41.22 17.14
N ALA A 432 -20.11 -40.56 16.29
CA ALA A 432 -21.56 -40.57 16.41
C ALA A 432 -22.16 -41.97 16.21
N MET A 433 -21.65 -42.72 15.22
CA MET A 433 -22.07 -44.10 14.95
C MET A 433 -21.68 -45.06 16.08
N GLU A 434 -20.50 -44.90 16.68
CA GLU A 434 -20.09 -45.68 17.86
C GLU A 434 -20.97 -45.41 19.08
N PHE A 435 -21.31 -44.15 19.33
CA PHE A 435 -22.24 -43.78 20.38
C PHE A 435 -23.61 -44.44 20.18
N GLN A 436 -24.14 -44.39 18.96
CA GLN A 436 -25.41 -45.04 18.63
C GLN A 436 -25.35 -46.56 18.81
N ARG A 437 -24.26 -47.21 18.39
CA ARG A 437 -24.06 -48.66 18.58
C ARG A 437 -23.95 -49.06 20.05
N LYS A 438 -23.25 -48.27 20.89
CA LYS A 438 -23.19 -48.52 22.34
C LYS A 438 -24.58 -48.44 22.95
N ARG A 439 -25.35 -47.43 22.57
CA ARG A 439 -26.72 -47.25 23.04
C ARG A 439 -27.65 -48.38 22.59
N GLU A 440 -27.55 -48.85 21.34
CA GLU A 440 -28.33 -50.00 20.87
C GLU A 440 -28.00 -51.29 21.64
N ARG A 441 -26.74 -51.47 22.07
CA ARG A 441 -26.35 -52.58 22.94
C ARG A 441 -26.93 -52.44 24.33
N GLU A 442 -26.82 -51.26 24.94
CA GLU A 442 -27.40 -50.98 26.27
C GLU A 442 -28.92 -51.19 26.28
N ILE A 443 -29.63 -50.79 25.23
CA ILE A 443 -31.09 -51.03 25.10
C ILE A 443 -31.40 -52.53 24.94
N ARG A 444 -30.57 -53.29 24.20
CA ARG A 444 -30.74 -54.74 24.08
C ARG A 444 -30.49 -55.45 25.41
N GLU A 445 -29.43 -55.08 26.11
CA GLU A 445 -29.10 -55.61 27.44
C GLU A 445 -30.23 -55.29 28.44
N GLN A 446 -30.74 -54.06 28.47
CA GLN A 446 -31.90 -53.69 29.31
C GLN A 446 -33.16 -54.49 28.95
N ASN A 447 -33.46 -54.68 27.66
CA ASN A 447 -34.61 -55.47 27.23
C ASN A 447 -34.46 -56.97 27.56
N GLU A 448 -33.24 -57.51 27.53
CA GLU A 448 -32.94 -58.88 27.95
C GLU A 448 -33.08 -59.03 29.46
N GLU A 449 -32.55 -58.09 30.25
CA GLU A 449 -32.71 -58.05 31.71
C GLU A 449 -34.19 -57.92 32.12
N GLU A 450 -34.98 -57.07 31.44
CA GLU A 450 -36.43 -56.96 31.66
C GLU A 450 -37.18 -58.25 31.30
N ARG A 451 -36.78 -58.94 30.22
CA ARG A 451 -37.36 -60.23 29.85
C ARG A 451 -37.05 -61.30 30.89
N GLU A 452 -35.82 -61.39 31.37
CA GLU A 452 -35.43 -62.32 32.43
C GLU A 452 -36.13 -62.03 33.75
N ALA A 453 -36.35 -60.75 34.09
CA ALA A 453 -37.12 -60.34 35.26
C ALA A 453 -38.59 -60.77 35.15
N ARG A 454 -39.22 -60.57 33.98
CA ARG A 454 -40.60 -61.03 33.71
C ARG A 454 -40.75 -62.54 33.72
N GLU A 455 -39.76 -63.29 33.24
CA GLU A 455 -39.76 -64.76 33.31
C GLU A 455 -39.64 -65.28 34.75
N LYS A 456 -38.83 -64.62 35.59
CA LYS A 456 -38.72 -64.92 37.02
C LYS A 456 -40.02 -64.61 37.76
N GLU A 457 -40.67 -63.49 37.49
CA GLU A 457 -42.00 -63.15 38.05
C GLU A 457 -43.09 -64.13 37.59
N GLY A 458 -43.07 -64.56 36.32
CA GLY A 458 -44.00 -65.56 35.78
C GLY A 458 -43.83 -66.98 36.35
N GLN A 459 -42.61 -67.37 36.72
CA GLN A 459 -42.35 -68.64 37.41
C GLN A 459 -42.76 -68.59 38.89
N GLN A 460 -42.65 -67.43 39.54
CA GLN A 460 -43.11 -67.24 40.92
C GLN A 460 -44.65 -67.31 41.02
N ALA A 461 -45.37 -66.74 40.04
CA ALA A 461 -46.83 -66.80 39.95
C ALA A 461 -47.39 -68.20 39.63
N ARG A 462 -46.61 -69.07 38.96
CA ARG A 462 -46.99 -70.48 38.70
C ARG A 462 -46.76 -71.43 39.88
N SER A 463 -46.09 -70.99 40.94
CA SER A 463 -45.88 -71.80 42.15
C SER A 463 -46.95 -71.56 43.23
N SER A 464 -47.82 -70.56 43.06
CA SER A 464 -48.89 -70.23 44.01
C SER A 464 -50.25 -70.16 43.28
N GLY A 465 -50.95 -71.29 43.16
CA GLY A 465 -52.34 -71.27 42.71
C GLY A 465 -52.86 -72.62 42.20
N SER A 466 -53.26 -73.50 43.12
CA SER A 466 -54.19 -74.61 42.83
C SER A 466 -55.42 -74.50 43.74
N SER A 467 -56.57 -74.89 43.16
CA SER A 467 -57.94 -75.01 43.71
C SER A 467 -58.82 -73.77 43.49
N GLU A 468 -59.61 -73.75 42.42
CA GLU A 468 -61.00 -74.29 42.28
C GLU A 468 -62.04 -73.24 42.71
N GLU A 469 -63.20 -72.99 42.08
CA GLU A 469 -63.91 -73.49 40.91
C GLU A 469 -65.11 -72.53 40.67
N ARG A 470 -65.66 -72.55 39.44
CA ARG A 470 -67.10 -72.49 39.10
C ARG A 470 -67.82 -71.19 38.67
N SER A 471 -68.45 -71.37 37.51
CA SER A 471 -69.81 -70.94 37.09
C SER A 471 -69.94 -69.61 36.33
N GLY A 472 -70.24 -69.72 35.03
CA GLY A 472 -70.61 -68.60 34.17
C GLY A 472 -72.10 -68.23 34.21
N LYS A 473 -72.46 -67.09 33.60
CA LYS A 473 -73.29 -66.96 32.37
C LYS A 473 -73.71 -65.48 32.14
N ARG A 474 -73.16 -64.88 31.08
CA ARG A 474 -73.80 -64.12 29.97
C ARG A 474 -74.74 -62.91 30.21
N GLY A 475 -74.39 -61.79 29.55
CA GLY A 475 -75.25 -60.68 29.06
C GLY A 475 -75.49 -59.52 30.04
N SER A 476 -75.69 -58.26 29.66
CA SER A 476 -75.42 -57.46 28.45
C SER A 476 -75.54 -55.99 28.92
N ASP A 477 -74.78 -55.13 28.24
CA ASP A 477 -74.96 -53.69 28.04
C ASP A 477 -74.81 -52.64 29.18
N ASP A 478 -73.96 -51.68 28.81
CA ASP A 478 -73.97 -50.23 29.02
C ASP A 478 -73.38 -49.56 30.28
N ASN A 479 -72.38 -48.74 29.95
CA ASN A 479 -71.91 -47.48 30.54
C ASN A 479 -71.25 -47.50 31.93
N ASP A 480 -69.94 -47.22 31.90
CA ASP A 480 -69.35 -45.94 32.32
C ASP A 480 -68.02 -46.16 33.09
N VAL A 481 -67.10 -45.20 32.91
CA VAL A 481 -65.90 -44.95 33.74
C VAL A 481 -64.67 -45.87 33.58
N GLY A 482 -63.64 -45.29 32.95
CA GLY A 482 -62.29 -45.19 33.52
C GLY A 482 -61.48 -46.48 33.72
N GLY A 483 -60.87 -47.00 32.65
CA GLY A 483 -59.85 -48.05 32.73
C GLY A 483 -58.45 -47.51 32.42
N GLY A 484 -57.65 -47.27 33.46
CA GLY A 484 -56.25 -46.87 33.35
C GLY A 484 -55.41 -47.94 32.65
N VAL A 485 -54.71 -47.51 31.60
CA VAL A 485 -53.61 -48.23 30.97
C VAL A 485 -52.43 -48.24 31.96
N PRO A 486 -51.77 -49.37 32.27
CA PRO A 486 -50.47 -49.33 32.91
C PRO A 486 -49.44 -48.91 31.86
N SER A 487 -49.14 -47.61 31.83
CA SER A 487 -47.98 -47.07 31.13
C SER A 487 -46.76 -47.17 32.04
N THR A 488 -45.84 -48.07 31.74
CA THR A 488 -44.44 -47.97 32.23
C THR A 488 -43.55 -48.80 31.31
N GLY A 489 -43.39 -48.33 30.08
CA GLY A 489 -42.16 -48.48 29.32
C GLY A 489 -41.57 -47.09 29.21
N GLN A 490 -40.57 -46.79 30.04
CA GLN A 490 -39.98 -45.46 30.09
C GLN A 490 -39.07 -45.30 28.86
N PHE A 491 -39.65 -44.85 27.74
CA PHE A 491 -38.85 -44.37 26.62
C PHE A 491 -37.89 -43.29 27.14
N PRO A 492 -36.58 -43.34 26.82
CA PRO A 492 -35.67 -42.28 27.20
C PRO A 492 -36.17 -40.97 26.63
N ASP A 493 -36.24 -39.95 27.48
CA ASP A 493 -36.62 -38.59 27.12
C ASP A 493 -35.79 -38.16 25.89
N GLU A 494 -36.43 -37.93 24.75
CA GLU A 494 -35.75 -37.71 23.47
C GLU A 494 -34.81 -36.49 23.55
N GLU A 495 -35.17 -35.52 24.39
CA GLU A 495 -34.33 -34.37 24.76
C GLU A 495 -33.08 -34.75 25.55
N ARG A 496 -33.15 -35.75 26.44
CA ARG A 496 -31.98 -36.22 27.20
C ARG A 496 -31.00 -36.92 26.28
N VAL A 497 -31.49 -37.72 25.34
CA VAL A 497 -30.67 -38.40 24.32
C VAL A 497 -30.01 -37.40 23.39
N ARG A 498 -30.75 -36.37 22.96
CA ARG A 498 -30.18 -35.26 22.18
C ARG A 498 -29.10 -34.54 22.99
N ARG A 499 -29.30 -34.29 24.29
CA ARG A 499 -28.27 -33.68 25.15
C ARG A 499 -27.03 -34.54 25.28
N GLU A 500 -27.17 -35.84 25.50
CA GLU A 500 -26.02 -36.75 25.63
C GLU A 500 -25.25 -36.88 24.32
N LEU A 501 -25.93 -36.97 23.17
CA LEU A 501 -25.29 -36.92 21.86
C LEU A 501 -24.57 -35.58 21.64
N THR A 502 -25.19 -34.48 22.05
CA THR A 502 -24.58 -33.14 21.97
C THR A 502 -23.34 -33.06 22.86
N GLU A 503 -23.37 -33.61 24.09
CA GLU A 503 -22.21 -33.63 24.98
C GLU A 503 -21.07 -34.50 24.47
N VAL A 504 -21.37 -35.61 23.77
CA VAL A 504 -20.36 -36.45 23.13
C VAL A 504 -19.74 -35.72 21.93
N MET A 505 -20.57 -35.08 21.11
CA MET A 505 -20.09 -34.22 20.02
C MET A 505 -19.27 -33.03 20.54
N GLU A 506 -19.65 -32.42 21.66
CA GLU A 506 -18.91 -31.32 22.29
C GLU A 506 -17.55 -31.79 22.87
N ARG A 507 -17.48 -32.98 23.47
CA ARG A 507 -16.20 -33.54 23.95
C ARG A 507 -15.25 -33.82 22.80
N GLU A 508 -15.77 -34.34 21.69
CA GLU A 508 -14.95 -34.61 20.52
C GLU A 508 -14.54 -33.31 19.82
N ASP A 509 -15.42 -32.30 19.80
CA ASP A 509 -15.06 -30.94 19.39
C ASP A 509 -13.94 -30.37 20.26
N ASP A 510 -13.96 -30.59 21.57
CA ASP A 510 -12.88 -30.17 22.47
C ASP A 510 -11.56 -30.91 22.19
N ILE A 511 -11.61 -32.20 21.84
CA ILE A 511 -10.42 -33.01 21.49
C ILE A 511 -9.85 -32.57 20.14
N VAL A 512 -10.70 -32.46 19.12
CA VAL A 512 -10.33 -31.97 17.78
C VAL A 512 -9.80 -30.54 17.86
N MET A 513 -10.43 -29.65 18.64
CA MET A 513 -9.95 -28.29 18.87
C MET A 513 -8.60 -28.26 19.60
N ARG A 514 -8.33 -29.22 20.50
CA ARG A 514 -7.06 -29.31 21.22
C ARG A 514 -5.93 -29.78 20.30
N ASP A 515 -6.22 -30.69 19.37
CA ASP A 515 -5.27 -31.15 18.35
C ASP A 515 -5.08 -30.10 17.24
N GLN A 516 -6.14 -29.41 16.83
CA GLN A 516 -6.05 -28.22 15.97
C GLN A 516 -5.20 -27.13 16.62
N ARG A 517 -5.33 -26.87 17.92
CA ARG A 517 -4.51 -25.85 18.61
C ARG A 517 -3.02 -26.19 18.65
N ASN A 518 -2.67 -27.48 18.56
CA ASN A 518 -1.29 -27.94 18.47
C ASN A 518 -0.77 -27.96 17.01
N GLY A 519 -1.65 -28.13 16.01
CA GLY A 519 -1.31 -28.13 14.57
C GLY A 519 -1.46 -26.79 13.85
N ASP A 520 -2.30 -25.87 14.35
CA ASP A 520 -2.74 -24.68 13.64
C ASP A 520 -1.96 -23.43 14.07
N ARG A 521 -0.78 -23.28 13.47
CA ARG A 521 -0.06 -22.00 13.36
C ARG A 521 -0.34 -21.31 12.02
N GLY A 522 -1.33 -21.76 11.23
CA GLY A 522 -1.45 -21.41 9.81
C GLY A 522 -2.77 -20.79 9.34
N GLY A 523 -3.88 -21.00 10.04
CA GLY A 523 -5.20 -20.57 9.59
C GLY A 523 -5.76 -19.36 10.34
N SER A 524 -5.33 -18.14 10.01
CA SER A 524 -6.06 -16.92 10.44
C SER A 524 -6.73 -16.25 9.25
N THR A 525 -8.04 -16.10 9.33
CA THR A 525 -8.91 -15.37 8.42
C THR A 525 -8.39 -13.95 8.17
N PHE A 526 -8.46 -13.51 6.91
CA PHE A 526 -8.08 -12.18 6.45
C PHE A 526 -8.86 -11.10 7.23
N GLY A 527 -8.19 -10.03 7.66
CA GLY A 527 -8.85 -8.86 8.27
C GLY A 527 -9.66 -8.05 7.25
N PRO A 528 -10.26 -6.93 7.69
CA PRO A 528 -11.70 -6.91 7.99
C PRO A 528 -12.50 -7.55 6.84
N ALA A 529 -13.33 -8.54 7.18
CA ALA A 529 -14.31 -9.05 6.25
C ALA A 529 -15.29 -7.93 5.90
N PHE A 530 -15.11 -7.30 4.73
CA PHE A 530 -16.25 -6.73 4.03
C PHE A 530 -17.11 -7.92 3.63
N SER A 531 -18.07 -8.27 4.48
CA SER A 531 -19.11 -9.24 4.15
C SER A 531 -19.94 -8.65 3.02
N LEU A 532 -19.49 -8.86 1.78
CA LEU A 532 -20.27 -8.53 0.60
C LEU A 532 -21.48 -9.47 0.57
N PRO A 533 -22.71 -8.96 0.41
CA PRO A 533 -23.94 -9.72 0.51
C PRO A 533 -24.19 -10.49 -0.80
N PHE A 534 -23.33 -11.45 -1.10
CA PHE A 534 -23.54 -12.39 -2.21
C PHE A 534 -23.57 -13.80 -1.65
N GLY A 535 -24.59 -14.08 -0.84
CA GLY A 535 -25.08 -15.42 -0.53
C GLY A 535 -26.57 -15.38 -0.78
N GLY A 536 -26.97 -15.76 -1.99
CA GLY A 536 -28.37 -15.87 -2.37
C GLY A 536 -29.04 -16.99 -1.60
N ASP A 537 -30.25 -16.70 -1.15
CA ASP A 537 -31.25 -17.63 -0.67
C ASP A 537 -31.42 -18.77 -1.68
N GLU A 538 -31.10 -20.00 -1.28
CA GLU A 538 -31.59 -21.20 -1.96
C GLU A 538 -31.62 -22.36 -0.97
N GLN A 539 -32.60 -22.32 -0.06
CA GLN A 539 -33.22 -23.49 0.57
C GLN A 539 -34.46 -23.04 1.36
N ASP A 540 -35.59 -22.95 0.67
CA ASP A 540 -36.94 -23.09 1.20
C ASP A 540 -37.91 -23.37 0.03
N VAL A 541 -37.95 -24.63 -0.42
CA VAL A 541 -39.14 -25.36 -0.93
C VAL A 541 -38.92 -26.85 -0.68
#